data_AF-A0A843GR59-F1
#
_entry.id   AF-A0A843GR59-F1
#
_cell.length_a   1.000
_cell.length_b   1.000
_cell.length_c   1.000
_cell.angle_alpha   90.00
_cell.angle_beta   90.00
_cell.angle_gamma   90.00
#
_symmetry.space_group_name_H-M   'P 1'
#
loop_
_entity.id
_entity.type
_entity.pdbx_description
1 polymer ?
#
loop_
_entity_poly.entity_id
_entity_poly.type
_entity_poly.pdbx_seq_one_letter_code
_entity_poly.pdbx_strand_id
1 'polypeptide(L)'
;MEIISGIIYATLKELAQKNGLELTENAHKIADFRAKQQIPLDICPCAKDDMDRGCISAKCMREIKETGTCHCNCFKLKGEK
;
A
#
# COMPACT_ATOMS: atom_id res chain seq x y z
N MET A 1 -11.14 -11.05 -12.69
CA MET A 1 -10.75 -10.30 -11.47
C MET A 1 -9.34 -10.66 -10.99
N GLU A 2 -8.95 -11.93 -10.98
CA GLU A 2 -7.62 -12.37 -10.50
C GLU A 2 -6.42 -11.74 -11.23
N ILE A 3 -6.55 -11.46 -12.54
CA ILE A 3 -5.49 -10.79 -13.31
C ILE A 3 -5.27 -9.35 -12.82
N ILE A 4 -6.34 -8.62 -12.48
CA ILE A 4 -6.25 -7.21 -12.06
C ILE A 4 -5.59 -7.10 -10.70
N SER A 5 -5.95 -7.95 -9.73
CA SER A 5 -5.30 -7.93 -8.42
C SER A 5 -3.83 -8.32 -8.49
N GLY A 6 -3.46 -9.25 -9.36
CA GLY A 6 -2.06 -9.57 -9.65
C GLY A 6 -1.25 -8.38 -10.16
N ILE A 7 -1.82 -7.59 -11.09
CA ILE A 7 -1.19 -6.35 -11.59
C ILE A 7 -1.03 -5.33 -10.47
N ILE A 8 -2.09 -5.09 -9.68
CA ILE A 8 -2.03 -4.15 -8.55
C ILE A 8 -0.97 -4.58 -7.54
N TYR A 9 -0.88 -5.88 -7.22
CA TYR A 9 0.14 -6.40 -6.32
C TYR A 9 1.55 -6.17 -6.86
N ALA A 10 1.79 -6.41 -8.15
CA ALA A 10 3.06 -6.11 -8.79
C ALA A 10 3.39 -4.61 -8.69
N THR A 11 2.42 -3.72 -8.93
CA THR A 11 2.61 -2.27 -8.77
C THR A 11 2.93 -1.89 -7.32
N LEU A 12 2.23 -2.46 -6.33
CA LEU A 12 2.54 -2.24 -4.91
C LEU A 12 3.98 -2.70 -4.60
N LYS A 13 4.43 -3.83 -5.16
CA LYS A 13 5.79 -4.33 -4.99
C LYS A 13 6.83 -3.36 -5.57
N GLU A 14 6.59 -2.83 -6.76
CA GLU A 14 7.46 -1.81 -7.37
C GLU A 14 7.51 -0.53 -6.53
N LEU A 15 6.37 -0.07 -6.02
CA LEU A 15 6.31 1.09 -5.13
C LEU A 15 7.12 0.85 -3.85
N ALA A 16 7.02 -0.33 -3.26
CA ALA A 16 7.80 -0.68 -2.08
C ALA A 16 9.31 -0.62 -2.40
N GLN A 17 9.74 -1.25 -3.49
CA GLN A 17 11.15 -1.27 -3.91
C GLN A 17 11.71 0.13 -4.19
N LYS A 18 10.98 0.97 -4.93
CA LYS A 18 11.39 2.34 -5.26
C LYS A 18 11.54 3.24 -4.03
N ASN A 19 10.88 2.89 -2.93
CA ASN A 19 10.86 3.69 -1.70
C ASN A 19 11.62 3.06 -0.53
N GLY A 20 12.37 1.98 -0.76
CA GLY A 20 13.14 1.32 0.30
C GLY A 20 12.27 0.63 1.36
N LEU A 21 11.08 0.15 0.96
CA LEU A 21 10.11 -0.51 1.81
C LEU A 21 9.94 -1.99 1.39
N GLU A 22 9.21 -2.73 2.22
CA GLU A 22 8.73 -4.08 1.91
C GLU A 22 7.21 -4.14 1.99
N LEU A 23 6.63 -5.09 1.25
CA LEU A 23 5.23 -5.44 1.42
C LEU A 23 5.07 -6.35 2.65
N THR A 24 3.94 -6.21 3.33
CA THR A 24 3.53 -7.16 4.37
C THR A 24 2.70 -8.30 3.75
N GLU A 25 2.35 -9.29 4.56
CA GLU A 25 1.38 -10.33 4.19
C GLU A 25 -0.01 -9.78 3.82
N ASN A 26 -0.37 -8.58 4.29
CA ASN A 26 -1.67 -7.96 4.01
C ASN A 26 -1.75 -7.38 2.59
N ALA A 27 -0.61 -7.21 1.90
CA ALA A 27 -0.58 -6.57 0.58
C ALA A 27 -1.44 -7.30 -0.46
N HIS A 28 -1.57 -8.64 -0.39
CA HIS A 28 -2.47 -9.40 -1.26
C HIS A 28 -3.94 -9.03 -1.03
N LYS A 29 -4.38 -8.95 0.23
CA LYS A 29 -5.75 -8.54 0.59
C LYS A 29 -6.04 -7.12 0.13
N ILE A 30 -5.07 -6.22 0.26
CA ILE A 30 -5.18 -4.84 -0.22
C ILE A 30 -5.30 -4.77 -1.74
N ALA A 31 -4.50 -5.56 -2.48
CA ALA A 31 -4.58 -5.61 -3.94
C ALA A 31 -5.94 -6.13 -4.41
N ASP A 32 -6.44 -7.21 -3.80
CA ASP A 32 -7.77 -7.77 -4.09
C ASP A 32 -8.90 -6.79 -3.79
N PHE A 33 -8.85 -6.13 -2.63
CA PHE A 33 -9.85 -5.15 -2.24
C PHE A 33 -9.85 -3.95 -3.21
N ARG A 34 -8.68 -3.43 -3.57
CA ARG A 34 -8.53 -2.37 -4.57
C ARG A 34 -9.10 -2.78 -5.93
N ALA A 35 -8.79 -4.00 -6.39
CA ALA A 35 -9.31 -4.51 -7.66
C ALA A 35 -10.85 -4.59 -7.66
N LYS A 36 -11.44 -5.13 -6.58
CA LYS A 36 -12.91 -5.29 -6.45
C LYS A 36 -13.64 -3.96 -6.35
N GLN A 37 -13.04 -2.99 -5.67
CA GLN A 37 -13.64 -1.69 -5.38
C GLN A 37 -13.23 -0.60 -6.39
N GLN A 38 -12.36 -0.94 -7.36
CA GLN A 38 -11.82 -0.03 -8.37
C GLN A 38 -11.17 1.23 -7.75
N ILE A 39 -10.44 1.05 -6.64
CA ILE A 39 -9.84 2.16 -5.90
C ILE A 39 -8.44 2.46 -6.49
N PRO A 40 -8.21 3.67 -7.01
CA PRO A 40 -6.92 4.06 -7.59
C PRO A 40 -5.82 4.18 -6.51
N LEU A 41 -4.55 4.11 -6.93
CA LEU A 41 -3.40 4.02 -6.01
C LEU A 41 -3.14 5.31 -5.21
N ASP A 42 -3.57 6.45 -5.75
CA ASP A 42 -3.54 7.76 -5.10
C ASP A 42 -4.55 7.89 -3.95
N ILE A 43 -5.45 6.92 -3.77
CA ILE A 43 -6.39 6.83 -2.64
C ILE A 43 -6.07 5.60 -1.78
N CYS A 44 -6.04 5.75 -0.46
CA CYS A 44 -5.93 4.62 0.46
C CYS A 44 -7.27 3.90 0.59
N PRO A 45 -7.33 2.57 0.42
CA PRO A 45 -8.58 1.82 0.49
C PRO A 45 -9.19 1.78 1.88
N CYS A 46 -8.38 1.96 2.92
CA CYS A 46 -8.79 1.95 4.32
C CYS A 46 -9.18 3.35 4.84
N ALA A 47 -8.94 4.40 4.05
CA ALA A 47 -9.22 5.79 4.43
C ALA A 47 -9.64 6.58 3.18
N LYS A 48 -10.74 6.14 2.55
CA LYS A 48 -11.21 6.66 1.24
C LYS A 48 -11.57 8.14 1.27
N ASP A 49 -11.93 8.66 2.44
CA ASP A 49 -12.30 10.07 2.65
C ASP A 49 -11.07 10.98 2.88
N ASP A 50 -9.88 10.40 3.11
CA ASP A 50 -8.62 11.15 3.28
C ASP A 50 -7.85 11.18 1.95
N MET A 51 -8.19 12.17 1.10
CA MET A 51 -7.61 12.33 -0.24
C MET A 51 -6.09 12.57 -0.25
N ASP A 52 -5.50 13.00 0.88
CA ASP A 52 -4.04 13.17 0.99
C ASP A 52 -3.30 11.85 1.29
N ARG A 53 -4.04 10.77 1.49
CA ARG A 53 -3.52 9.47 1.93
C ARG A 53 -3.57 8.47 0.78
N GLY A 54 -2.71 8.64 -0.21
CA GLY A 54 -2.42 7.63 -1.24
C GLY A 54 -1.33 6.63 -0.83
N CYS A 55 -1.13 5.58 -1.63
CA CYS A 55 0.07 4.74 -1.52
C CYS A 55 1.34 5.60 -1.66
N ILE A 56 2.26 5.51 -0.70
CA ILE A 56 3.53 6.28 -0.69
C ILE A 56 3.31 7.81 -0.66
N SER A 57 2.10 8.28 -0.35
CA SER A 57 1.87 9.70 -0.05
C SER A 57 2.70 10.17 1.14
N ALA A 58 2.84 11.49 1.30
CA ALA A 58 3.57 12.07 2.43
C ALA A 58 3.01 11.58 3.79
N LYS A 59 1.68 11.49 3.94
CA LYS A 59 1.05 10.95 5.16
C LYS A 59 1.37 9.46 5.36
N CYS A 60 1.29 8.65 4.31
CA CYS A 60 1.61 7.23 4.37
C CYS A 60 3.09 6.99 4.74
N MET A 61 4.01 7.70 4.08
CA MET A 61 5.44 7.60 4.36
C MET A 61 5.81 8.10 5.75
N ARG A 62 5.14 9.15 6.26
CA ARG A 62 5.34 9.62 7.63
C ARG A 62 4.98 8.54 8.65
N GLU A 63 3.81 7.92 8.51
CA GLU A 63 3.35 6.88 9.42
C GLU A 63 4.25 5.64 9.39
N ILE A 64 4.74 5.23 8.21
CA ILE A 64 5.72 4.14 8.10
C ILE A 64 7.01 4.47 8.87
N LYS A 65 7.49 5.71 8.78
CA LYS A 65 8.69 6.15 9.51
C LYS A 65 8.46 6.22 11.02
N GLU A 66 7.26 6.59 11.45
CA GLU A 66 6.90 6.75 12.88
C GLU A 66 6.57 5.41 13.55
N THR A 67 5.95 4.47 12.83
CA THR A 67 5.36 3.25 13.40
C THR A 67 5.92 1.94 12.83
N GLY A 68 6.79 2.01 11.82
CA GLY A 68 7.33 0.87 11.09
C GLY A 68 6.41 0.33 9.98
N THR A 69 5.12 0.69 9.97
CA THR A 69 4.13 0.23 8.98
C THR A 69 3.18 1.35 8.55
N CYS A 70 2.48 1.22 7.42
CA CYS A 70 1.44 2.20 7.05
C CYS A 70 0.09 1.86 7.68
N HIS A 71 -0.85 2.82 7.67
CA HIS A 71 -2.22 2.65 8.18
C HIS A 71 -2.93 1.36 7.75
N CYS A 72 -2.85 1.02 6.45
CA CYS A 72 -3.52 -0.17 5.92
C CYS A 72 -2.69 -1.45 6.08
N ASN A 73 -1.57 -1.38 6.81
CA ASN A 73 -0.60 -2.44 6.98
C ASN A 73 -0.14 -3.04 5.64
N CYS A 74 -0.04 -2.25 4.56
CA CYS A 74 0.37 -2.74 3.24
C CYS A 74 1.90 -2.69 3.06
N PHE A 75 2.53 -1.64 3.59
CA PHE A 75 3.96 -1.38 3.48
C PHE A 75 4.58 -1.33 4.87
N LYS A 76 5.84 -1.75 4.97
CA LYS A 76 6.68 -1.64 6.17
C LYS A 76 8.11 -1.24 5.83
N LEU A 77 8.87 -0.76 6.81
CA LEU A 77 10.30 -0.50 6.63
C LEU A 77 11.04 -1.79 6.25
N LYS A 78 12.00 -1.65 5.32
CA LYS A 78 12.85 -2.76 4.91
C LYS A 78 13.88 -3.04 6.01
N GLY A 79 13.82 -4.22 6.63
CA GLY A 79 14.87 -4.70 7.51
C GLY A 79 14.75 -4.38 9.00
N GLU A 80 13.55 -4.13 9.53
CA GLU A 80 13.34 -4.27 10.98
C GLU A 80 13.26 -5.76 11.32
N LYS A 81 14.32 -6.27 11.96
CA LYS A 81 14.38 -7.59 12.61
C LYS A 81 13.67 -7.53 13.95
#